data_AF-A0A9J6EAE2-F1
#
_entry.id   AF-A0A9J6EAE2-F1
#
_cell.length_a   1.000
_cell.length_b   1.000
_cell.length_c   1.000
_cell.angle_alpha   90.00
_cell.angle_beta   90.00
_cell.angle_gamma   90.00
#
_symmetry.space_group_name_H-M   'P 1'
#
loop_
_entity.id
_entity.type
_entity.pdbx_description
1 polymer ?
#
loop_
_entity_poly.entity_id
_entity_poly.type
_entity_poly.pdbx_seq_one_letter_code
_entity_poly.pdbx_strand_id
1 'polypeptide(L)'
;MLGEQRQVIRQIEIVIDLGRKFEKNLTIMRELVNKEMERSRSRNEIILCKRRIAGIDKILTQVKTRNDQTEARFRTILKRILSGEIRTKRSCRVQLRGLLIGYRTSLHSLFRNSAGFLRSIVQGVSGALSHLGRGILDIFKLKFQPFKFAINTITNRESFRKPIGSILFGR
;
A
#
# COMPACT_ATOMS: atom_id res chain seq x y z
N MET A 1 18.47 22.33 7.84
CA MET A 1 17.40 22.85 6.94
C MET A 1 16.73 21.79 6.06
N LEU A 2 17.48 20.85 5.50
CA LEU A 2 16.97 19.88 4.52
C LEU A 2 16.43 18.57 5.12
N GLY A 3 16.79 18.23 6.38
CA GLY A 3 16.50 16.92 6.97
C GLY A 3 15.02 16.59 7.13
N GLU A 4 14.24 17.45 7.79
CA GLU A 4 12.81 17.18 8.06
C GLU A 4 11.94 17.16 6.80
N GLN A 5 12.17 18.10 5.87
CA GLN A 5 11.41 18.14 4.60
C GLN A 5 11.76 16.94 3.72
N ARG A 6 13.05 16.58 3.62
CA ARG A 6 13.47 15.34 2.94
C ARG A 6 12.87 14.10 3.59
N GLN A 7 12.75 14.08 4.92
CA GLN A 7 12.12 12.97 5.63
C GLN A 7 10.63 12.84 5.26
N VAL A 8 9.88 13.94 5.20
CA VAL A 8 8.46 13.89 4.81
C VAL A 8 8.29 13.53 3.33
N ILE A 9 9.13 14.06 2.44
CA ILE A 9 9.16 13.67 1.02
C ILE A 9 9.39 12.17 0.89
N ARG A 10 10.44 11.64 1.55
CA ARG A 10 10.74 10.20 1.55
C ARG A 10 9.58 9.37 2.11
N GLN A 11 8.88 9.87 3.13
CA GLN A 11 7.69 9.19 3.65
C GLN A 11 6.55 9.16 2.64
N ILE A 12 6.33 10.23 1.88
CA ILE A 12 5.32 10.27 0.81
C ILE A 12 5.68 9.25 -0.28
N GLU A 13 6.94 9.22 -0.73
CA GLU A 13 7.44 8.26 -1.72
C GLU A 13 7.24 6.80 -1.26
N ILE A 14 7.57 6.48 0.00
CA ILE A 14 7.35 5.16 0.58
C ILE A 14 5.87 4.77 0.57
N VAL A 15 4.97 5.71 0.87
CA VAL A 15 3.53 5.41 0.89
C VAL A 15 2.98 5.27 -0.53
N ILE A 16 3.47 6.02 -1.52
CA ILE A 16 3.12 5.84 -2.93
C ILE A 16 3.61 4.48 -3.44
N ASP A 17 4.84 4.08 -3.12
CA ASP A 17 5.37 2.75 -3.45
C ASP A 17 4.52 1.63 -2.84
N LEU A 18 3.98 1.86 -1.64
CA LEU A 18 3.03 0.93 -1.02
C LEU A 18 1.70 0.84 -1.77
N GLY A 19 1.16 1.97 -2.20
CA GLY A 19 -0.01 2.00 -3.07
C GLY A 19 0.21 1.19 -4.35
N ARG A 20 1.38 1.33 -4.98
CA ARG A 20 1.76 0.57 -6.20
C ARG A 20 1.97 -0.92 -5.93
N LYS A 21 2.57 -1.29 -4.80
CA LYS A 21 2.68 -2.70 -4.38
C LYS A 21 1.32 -3.32 -4.13
N PHE A 22 0.39 -2.59 -3.51
CA PHE A 22 -0.97 -3.07 -3.32
C PHE A 22 -1.70 -3.28 -4.65
N GLU A 23 -1.56 -2.35 -5.59
CA GLU A 23 -2.06 -2.48 -6.95
C GLU A 23 -1.52 -3.73 -7.65
N LYS A 24 -0.19 -3.93 -7.64
CA LYS A 24 0.44 -5.13 -8.21
C LYS A 24 -0.12 -6.43 -7.62
N ASN A 25 -0.28 -6.46 -6.30
CA ASN A 25 -0.80 -7.63 -5.61
C ASN A 25 -2.26 -7.93 -5.98
N LEU A 26 -3.10 -6.91 -6.14
CA LEU A 26 -4.48 -7.07 -6.61
C LEU A 26 -4.52 -7.58 -8.06
N THR A 27 -3.65 -7.09 -8.93
CA THR A 27 -3.53 -7.60 -10.31
C THR A 27 -3.17 -9.08 -10.32
N ILE A 28 -2.20 -9.50 -9.51
CA ILE A 28 -1.84 -10.92 -9.38
C ILE A 28 -3.04 -11.73 -8.85
N MET A 29 -3.75 -11.24 -7.84
CA MET A 29 -4.94 -11.91 -7.30
C MET A 29 -6.02 -12.08 -8.38
N ARG A 30 -6.24 -11.06 -9.22
CA ARG A 30 -7.16 -11.10 -10.35
C ARG A 30 -6.76 -12.17 -11.37
N GLU A 31 -5.48 -12.23 -11.74
CA GLU A 31 -4.97 -13.25 -12.68
C GLU A 31 -5.15 -14.67 -12.15
N LEU A 32 -4.96 -14.87 -10.85
CA LEU A 32 -5.13 -16.19 -10.24
C LEU A 32 -6.60 -16.62 -10.22
N VAL A 33 -7.53 -15.70 -9.93
CA VAL A 33 -8.98 -16.00 -10.01
C VAL A 33 -9.40 -16.25 -11.46
N ASN A 34 -8.81 -15.57 -12.46
CA ASN A 34 -9.03 -15.90 -13.87
C ASN A 34 -8.56 -17.32 -14.21
N LYS A 35 -7.37 -17.73 -13.76
CA LYS A 35 -6.85 -19.09 -13.97
C LYS A 35 -7.72 -20.16 -13.31
N GLU A 36 -8.29 -19.87 -12.14
CA GLU A 36 -9.26 -20.76 -11.47
C GLU A 36 -10.56 -20.87 -12.27
N MET A 37 -11.06 -19.75 -12.79
CA MET A 37 -12.24 -19.71 -13.65
C MET A 37 -12.05 -20.54 -14.93
N GLU A 38 -10.89 -20.46 -15.58
CA GLU A 38 -10.56 -21.23 -16.80
C GLU A 38 -10.51 -22.74 -16.55
N ARG A 39 -10.16 -23.15 -15.33
CA ARG A 39 -10.07 -24.57 -14.93
C ARG A 39 -11.39 -25.14 -14.43
N SER A 40 -12.33 -24.28 -14.04
CA SER A 40 -13.59 -24.71 -13.47
C SER A 40 -14.54 -25.25 -14.54
N ARG A 41 -15.14 -26.41 -14.25
CA ARG A 41 -16.19 -27.03 -15.08
C ARG A 41 -17.60 -26.71 -14.57
N SER A 42 -17.70 -26.04 -13.42
CA SER A 42 -18.98 -25.73 -12.76
C SER A 42 -19.44 -24.31 -13.12
N ARG A 43 -20.64 -24.20 -13.68
CA ARG A 43 -21.25 -22.90 -14.00
C ARG A 43 -21.34 -21.98 -12.78
N ASN A 44 -21.60 -22.54 -11.60
CA ASN A 44 -21.71 -21.79 -10.35
C ASN A 44 -20.36 -21.24 -9.89
N GLU A 45 -19.28 -22.02 -10.01
CA GLU A 45 -17.92 -21.58 -9.71
C GLU A 45 -17.43 -20.51 -10.69
N ILE A 46 -17.75 -20.65 -11.98
CA ILE A 46 -17.45 -19.62 -12.99
C ILE A 46 -18.16 -18.29 -12.65
N ILE A 47 -19.44 -18.33 -12.27
CA ILE A 47 -20.18 -17.14 -11.85
C ILE A 47 -19.55 -16.50 -10.60
N LEU A 48 -19.14 -17.33 -9.62
CA LEU A 48 -18.46 -16.86 -8.42
C LEU A 48 -17.12 -16.18 -8.75
N CYS A 49 -16.31 -16.78 -9.61
CA CYS A 49 -15.03 -16.21 -10.06
C CYS A 49 -15.23 -14.87 -10.77
N LYS A 50 -16.21 -14.76 -11.67
CA LYS A 50 -16.56 -13.48 -12.33
C LYS A 50 -16.92 -12.38 -11.33
N ARG A 51 -17.70 -12.71 -10.29
CA ARG A 51 -18.05 -11.76 -9.22
C ARG A 51 -16.80 -11.33 -8.42
N ARG A 52 -15.90 -12.27 -8.12
CA ARG A 52 -14.62 -11.98 -7.43
C ARG A 52 -13.72 -11.06 -8.28
N ILE A 53 -13.57 -11.35 -9.58
CA ILE A 53 -12.80 -10.53 -10.52
C ILE A 53 -13.37 -9.10 -10.58
N ALA A 54 -14.68 -8.95 -10.75
CA ALA A 54 -15.32 -7.64 -10.78
C ALA A 54 -15.09 -6.83 -9.48
N GLY A 55 -15.13 -7.50 -8.32
CA GLY A 55 -14.81 -6.86 -7.04
C GLY A 55 -13.33 -6.45 -6.93
N ILE A 56 -12.40 -7.29 -7.40
CA ILE A 56 -10.97 -6.93 -7.47
C ILE A 56 -10.77 -5.72 -8.41
N ASP A 57 -11.39 -5.71 -9.59
CA ASP A 57 -11.29 -4.63 -10.58
C ASP A 57 -11.79 -3.29 -10.03
N LYS A 58 -12.87 -3.32 -9.23
CA LYS A 58 -13.36 -2.14 -8.51
C LYS A 58 -12.30 -1.61 -7.52
N ILE A 59 -11.68 -2.49 -6.74
CA ILE A 59 -10.63 -2.10 -5.78
C ILE A 59 -9.39 -1.58 -6.51
N LEU A 60 -8.96 -2.26 -7.59
CA LEU A 60 -7.84 -1.85 -8.44
C LEU A 60 -8.02 -0.43 -8.98
N THR A 61 -9.18 -0.15 -9.57
CA THR A 61 -9.52 1.19 -10.06
C THR A 61 -9.43 2.21 -8.94
N GLN A 62 -9.97 1.88 -7.77
CA GLN A 62 -9.96 2.73 -6.59
C GLN A 62 -8.54 2.99 -6.04
N VAL A 63 -7.63 2.02 -6.11
CA VAL A 63 -6.22 2.19 -5.73
C VAL A 63 -5.50 3.07 -6.76
N LYS A 64 -5.62 2.75 -8.05
CA LYS A 64 -5.02 3.51 -9.16
C LYS A 64 -5.36 4.99 -9.09
N THR A 65 -6.66 5.31 -9.05
CA THR A 65 -7.13 6.69 -8.97
C THR A 65 -6.53 7.44 -7.78
N ARG A 66 -6.45 6.81 -6.59
CA ARG A 66 -5.86 7.44 -5.39
C ARG A 66 -4.35 7.63 -5.53
N ASN A 67 -3.64 6.67 -6.11
CA ASN A 67 -2.20 6.75 -6.36
C ASN A 67 -1.91 7.91 -7.33
N ASP A 68 -2.60 7.93 -8.47
CA ASP A 68 -2.41 8.93 -9.53
C ASP A 68 -2.73 10.34 -9.03
N GLN A 69 -3.86 10.51 -8.33
CA GLN A 69 -4.24 11.80 -7.76
C GLN A 69 -3.23 12.28 -6.70
N THR A 70 -2.72 11.36 -5.86
CA THR A 70 -1.73 11.73 -4.84
C THR A 70 -0.39 12.08 -5.46
N GLU A 71 0.06 11.32 -6.46
CA GLU A 71 1.30 11.60 -7.19
C GLU A 71 1.22 12.92 -7.93
N ALA A 72 0.09 13.21 -8.60
CA ALA A 72 -0.14 14.50 -9.25
C ALA A 72 -0.08 15.65 -8.24
N ARG A 73 -0.77 15.53 -7.11
CA ARG A 73 -0.73 16.54 -6.02
C ARG A 73 0.68 16.71 -5.46
N PHE A 74 1.42 15.61 -5.27
CA PHE A 74 2.79 15.65 -4.78
C PHE A 74 3.70 16.41 -5.74
N ARG A 75 3.65 16.08 -7.04
CA ARG A 75 4.41 16.77 -8.09
C ARG A 75 4.07 18.25 -8.15
N THR A 76 2.79 18.61 -8.02
CA THR A 76 2.36 20.02 -7.97
C THR A 76 2.95 20.74 -6.76
N ILE A 77 2.89 20.15 -5.56
CA ILE A 77 3.48 20.76 -4.35
C ILE A 77 4.99 20.95 -4.53
N LEU A 78 5.71 19.95 -5.07
CA LEU A 78 7.15 20.07 -5.33
C LEU A 78 7.45 21.18 -6.33
N LYS A 79 6.69 21.30 -7.43
CA LYS A 79 6.84 22.41 -8.39
C LYS A 79 6.67 23.78 -7.72
N ARG A 80 5.66 23.93 -6.86
CA ARG A 80 5.40 25.19 -6.12
C ARG A 80 6.49 25.53 -5.10
N ILE A 81 7.13 24.51 -4.52
CA ILE A 81 8.31 24.70 -3.65
C ILE A 81 9.50 25.17 -4.48
N LEU A 82 9.77 24.51 -5.61
CA LEU A 82 10.91 24.81 -6.48
C LEU A 82 10.79 26.17 -7.17
N SER A 83 9.58 26.59 -7.54
CA SER A 83 9.31 27.90 -8.13
C SER A 83 9.34 29.05 -7.11
N GLY A 84 9.51 28.75 -5.82
CA GLY A 84 9.49 29.77 -4.76
C GLY A 84 8.10 30.36 -4.51
N GLU A 85 7.03 29.71 -4.96
CA GLU A 85 5.65 30.08 -4.58
C GLU A 85 5.41 29.72 -3.10
N ILE A 86 5.93 28.58 -2.66
CA ILE A 86 5.94 28.17 -1.24
C ILE A 86 7.29 28.57 -0.63
N ARG A 87 7.33 29.78 -0.07
CA ARG A 87 8.58 30.38 0.45
C ARG A 87 8.95 29.95 1.86
N THR A 88 7.96 29.61 2.70
CA THR A 88 8.20 29.32 4.11
C THR A 88 8.34 27.83 4.37
N LYS A 89 9.32 27.46 5.20
CA LYS A 89 9.53 26.07 5.65
C LYS A 89 8.29 25.48 6.30
N ARG A 90 7.58 26.31 7.09
CA ARG A 90 6.33 25.94 7.76
C ARG A 90 5.25 25.58 6.75
N SER A 91 5.02 26.42 5.72
CA SER A 91 4.00 26.16 4.70
C SER A 91 4.31 24.88 3.91
N CYS A 92 5.56 24.69 3.49
CA CYS A 92 6.01 23.45 2.83
C CYS A 92 5.75 22.21 3.70
N ARG A 93 6.15 22.25 4.98
CA ARG A 93 5.93 21.12 5.92
C ARG A 93 4.45 20.81 6.13
N VAL A 94 3.60 21.84 6.27
CA VAL A 94 2.15 21.65 6.45
C VAL A 94 1.53 21.00 5.23
N GLN A 95 1.84 21.48 4.02
CA GLN A 95 1.28 20.93 2.78
C GLN A 95 1.72 19.49 2.54
N LEU A 96 3.02 19.19 2.71
CA LEU A 96 3.54 17.83 2.57
C LEU A 96 2.95 16.86 3.61
N ARG A 97 2.83 17.28 4.88
CA ARG A 97 2.19 16.46 5.91
C ARG A 97 0.70 16.25 5.66
N GLY A 98 0.00 17.28 5.21
CA GLY A 98 -1.41 17.18 4.84
C GLY A 98 -1.64 16.15 3.73
N LEU A 99 -0.79 16.18 2.69
CA LEU A 99 -0.82 15.19 1.61
C LEU A 99 -0.56 13.78 2.14
N LEU A 100 0.48 13.61 2.94
CA LEU A 100 0.86 12.31 3.52
C LEU A 100 -0.26 11.71 4.38
N ILE A 101 -0.83 12.51 5.29
CA ILE A 101 -1.90 12.08 6.19
C ILE A 101 -3.16 11.74 5.38
N GLY A 102 -3.55 12.62 4.45
CA GLY A 102 -4.73 12.41 3.61
C GLY A 102 -4.64 11.14 2.79
N TYR A 103 -3.49 10.88 2.18
CA TYR A 103 -3.29 9.66 1.39
C TYR A 103 -3.26 8.39 2.26
N ARG A 104 -2.57 8.42 3.41
CA ARG A 104 -2.59 7.30 4.36
C ARG A 104 -4.00 6.96 4.82
N THR A 105 -4.78 7.96 5.21
CA THR A 105 -6.17 7.77 5.64
C THR A 105 -7.03 7.22 4.51
N SER A 106 -6.87 7.74 3.29
CA SER A 106 -7.61 7.29 2.11
C SER A 106 -7.32 5.82 1.76
N LEU A 107 -6.04 5.44 1.72
CA LEU A 107 -5.64 4.04 1.50
C LEU A 107 -6.09 3.12 2.63
N HIS A 108 -5.96 3.56 3.88
CA HIS A 108 -6.39 2.78 5.04
C HIS A 108 -7.90 2.52 5.03
N SER A 109 -8.71 3.53 4.68
CA SER A 109 -10.16 3.38 4.54
C SER A 109 -10.53 2.42 3.42
N LEU A 110 -9.90 2.56 2.25
CA LEU A 110 -10.10 1.64 1.12
C LEU A 110 -9.78 0.20 1.52
N PHE A 111 -8.66 0.02 2.22
CA PHE A 111 -8.25 -1.29 2.71
C PHE A 111 -9.24 -1.86 3.71
N ARG A 112 -9.61 -1.10 4.75
CA ARG A 112 -10.55 -1.55 5.78
C ARG A 112 -11.86 -2.03 5.18
N ASN A 113 -12.37 -1.31 4.18
CA ASN A 113 -13.63 -1.64 3.50
C ASN A 113 -13.50 -2.86 2.57
N SER A 114 -12.28 -3.15 2.10
CA SER A 114 -12.00 -4.24 1.17
C SER A 114 -11.49 -5.51 1.85
N ALA A 115 -11.01 -5.43 3.09
CA ALA A 115 -10.27 -6.51 3.76
C ALA A 115 -11.10 -7.79 3.91
N GLY A 116 -12.38 -7.69 4.28
CA GLY A 116 -13.27 -8.86 4.41
C GLY A 116 -13.48 -9.57 3.07
N PHE A 117 -13.67 -8.79 2.00
CA PHE A 117 -13.81 -9.32 0.65
C PHE A 117 -12.52 -9.96 0.14
N LEU A 118 -11.37 -9.30 0.30
CA LEU A 118 -10.08 -9.88 -0.11
C LEU A 118 -9.78 -11.16 0.68
N ARG A 119 -10.13 -11.20 1.97
CA ARG A 119 -10.00 -12.41 2.78
C ARG A 119 -10.88 -13.55 2.29
N SER A 120 -12.12 -13.27 1.86
CA SER A 120 -13.03 -14.31 1.36
C SER A 120 -12.57 -14.91 0.03
N ILE A 121 -11.90 -14.11 -0.82
CA ILE A 121 -11.22 -14.64 -2.02
C ILE A 121 -10.09 -15.58 -1.60
N VAL A 122 -9.25 -15.17 -0.67
CA VAL A 122 -8.08 -15.95 -0.23
C VAL A 122 -8.47 -17.26 0.48
N GLN A 123 -9.54 -17.24 1.27
CA GLN A 123 -10.06 -18.42 1.97
C GLN A 123 -10.82 -19.37 1.04
N GLY A 124 -11.40 -18.84 -0.03
CA GLY A 124 -12.19 -19.59 -0.99
C GLY A 124 -11.40 -20.14 -2.18
N VAL A 125 -10.05 -20.13 -2.13
CA VAL A 125 -9.17 -20.69 -3.18
C VAL A 125 -7.99 -21.44 -2.55
N SER A 126 -7.64 -22.61 -3.08
CA SER A 126 -6.55 -23.45 -2.56
C SER A 126 -5.15 -23.03 -3.07
N GLY A 127 -4.11 -23.30 -2.28
CA GLY A 127 -2.70 -23.16 -2.71
C GLY A 127 -2.16 -21.71 -2.81
N ALA A 128 -1.64 -21.32 -3.97
CA ALA A 128 -0.85 -20.09 -4.19
C ALA A 128 -1.59 -18.78 -3.84
N LEU A 129 -2.92 -18.75 -3.99
CA LEU A 129 -3.77 -17.62 -3.58
C LEU A 129 -3.79 -17.42 -2.06
N SER A 130 -3.67 -18.49 -1.28
CA SER A 130 -3.59 -18.44 0.19
C SER A 130 -2.31 -17.71 0.64
N HIS A 131 -1.17 -18.02 0.02
CA HIS A 131 0.13 -17.41 0.34
C HIS A 131 0.20 -15.94 -0.07
N LEU A 132 -0.29 -15.58 -1.25
CA LEU A 132 -0.34 -14.19 -1.73
C LEU A 132 -1.35 -13.35 -0.93
N GLY A 133 -2.50 -13.94 -0.60
CA GLY A 133 -3.48 -13.34 0.29
C GLY A 133 -2.95 -13.03 1.68
N ARG A 134 -2.14 -13.93 2.25
CA ARG A 134 -1.41 -13.67 3.50
C ARG A 134 -0.36 -12.58 3.34
N GLY A 135 0.44 -12.57 2.27
CA GLY A 135 1.42 -11.51 2.01
C GLY A 135 0.79 -10.13 1.84
N ILE A 136 -0.38 -10.06 1.20
CA ILE A 136 -1.23 -8.87 1.14
C ILE A 136 -1.65 -8.46 2.55
N LEU A 137 -2.21 -9.39 3.35
CA LEU A 137 -2.63 -9.16 4.74
C LEU A 137 -1.48 -8.77 5.71
N ASP A 138 -0.28 -9.28 5.50
CA ASP A 138 0.90 -9.03 6.34
C ASP A 138 1.55 -7.68 6.05
N ILE A 139 1.59 -7.25 4.78
CA ILE A 139 1.98 -5.87 4.41
C ILE A 139 1.08 -4.86 5.12
N PHE A 140 -0.21 -5.18 5.33
CA PHE A 140 -1.16 -4.31 6.04
C PHE A 140 -0.93 -4.25 7.54
N LYS A 141 -0.72 -5.40 8.20
CA LYS A 141 -0.44 -5.44 9.64
C LYS A 141 0.82 -4.65 10.01
N LEU A 142 1.86 -4.71 9.19
CA LEU A 142 3.15 -4.08 9.50
C LEU A 142 3.19 -2.56 9.27
N LYS A 143 2.33 -2.00 8.40
CA LYS A 143 2.48 -0.60 7.95
C LYS A 143 1.31 0.33 8.27
N PHE A 144 0.13 -0.20 8.62
CA PHE A 144 -1.05 0.60 8.95
C PHE A 144 -1.53 0.44 10.40
N GLN A 145 -0.79 -0.28 11.25
CA GLN A 145 -1.00 -0.18 12.68
C GLN A 145 -0.64 1.24 13.17
N PRO A 146 -1.39 1.81 14.14
CA PRO A 146 -0.96 3.04 14.79
C PRO A 146 0.44 2.79 15.37
N PHE A 147 1.38 3.71 15.14
CA PHE A 147 2.82 3.63 15.43
C PHE A 147 3.22 2.99 16.78
N LYS A 148 2.30 2.91 17.75
CA LYS A 148 2.45 2.26 19.05
C LYS A 148 2.67 0.74 18.97
N PHE A 149 2.11 0.06 17.97
CA PHE A 149 2.27 -1.39 17.82
C PHE A 149 3.56 -1.75 17.06
N ALA A 150 3.96 -0.95 16.04
CA ALA A 150 5.24 -1.11 15.38
C ALA A 150 6.42 -0.90 16.33
N ILE A 151 6.31 0.04 17.30
CA ILE A 151 7.32 0.18 18.36
C ILE A 151 7.32 -1.06 19.27
N ASN A 152 6.18 -1.58 19.71
CA ASN A 152 6.14 -2.81 20.53
C ASN A 152 6.61 -4.07 19.80
N THR A 153 6.37 -4.21 18.49
CA THR A 153 6.91 -5.31 17.67
C THR A 153 8.41 -5.12 17.39
N ILE A 154 8.93 -3.89 17.46
CA ILE A 154 10.37 -3.57 17.36
C ILE A 154 11.06 -3.69 18.74
N THR A 155 10.36 -3.47 19.86
CA THR A 155 10.94 -3.44 21.21
C THR A 155 10.73 -4.70 22.04
N ASN A 156 9.80 -5.58 21.70
CA ASN A 156 9.64 -6.86 22.41
C ASN A 156 10.02 -8.06 21.54
N ARG A 157 11.29 -8.43 21.72
CA ARG A 157 11.84 -9.81 21.68
C ARG A 157 11.34 -10.71 20.54
N GLU A 158 12.04 -10.66 19.41
CA GLU A 158 12.89 -11.77 18.92
C GLU A 158 13.41 -11.52 17.48
N SER A 159 14.73 -11.41 17.37
CA SER A 159 15.57 -11.84 16.24
C SER A 159 15.23 -11.36 14.81
N PHE A 160 15.72 -10.16 14.46
CA PHE A 160 16.43 -9.98 13.18
C PHE A 160 17.91 -9.74 13.49
N ARG A 161 18.72 -10.81 13.47
CA ARG A 161 20.18 -10.71 13.48
C ARG A 161 20.66 -10.01 12.20
N LYS A 162 20.89 -8.70 12.35
CA LYS A 162 21.96 -7.84 11.82
C LYS A 162 21.39 -6.50 11.32
N PRO A 163 21.81 -5.36 11.90
CA PRO A 163 21.44 -4.05 11.38
C PRO A 163 22.19 -3.75 10.07
N ILE A 164 21.47 -3.20 9.09
CA ILE A 164 22.02 -2.58 7.86
C ILE A 164 22.69 -1.23 8.24
N GLY A 165 23.63 -1.29 9.19
CA GLY A 165 24.60 -0.25 9.48
C GLY A 165 26.00 -0.65 9.02
N SER A 166 26.27 -1.95 8.85
CA SER A 166 27.58 -2.47 8.46
C SER A 166 27.83 -2.50 6.94
N ILE A 167 26.93 -1.94 6.12
CA ILE A 167 27.08 -1.86 4.65
C ILE A 167 27.48 -0.45 4.19
N LEU A 168 27.36 0.58 5.06
CA LEU A 168 27.75 1.95 4.71
C LEU A 168 29.05 2.43 5.37
N PHE A 169 29.58 1.71 6.36
CA PHE A 169 30.89 1.99 6.96
C PHE A 169 31.61 0.67 7.22
N GLY A 170 32.31 0.18 6.22
CA GLY A 170 33.30 -0.89 6.39
C GLY A 170 34.44 -0.38 7.27
N ARG A 171 34.81 -1.18 8.26
CA ARG A 171 36.22 -1.30 8.66
C ARG A 171 36.77 -2.49 7.93
#